data_AF-A0A246E6Y4-F1
#
_entry.id   AF-A0A246E6Y4-F1
#
_cell.length_a   1.000
_cell.length_b   1.000
_cell.length_c   1.000
_cell.angle_alpha   90.00
_cell.angle_beta   90.00
_cell.angle_gamma   90.00
#
_symmetry.space_group_name_H-M   'P 1'
#
loop_
_entity.id
_entity.type
_entity.pdbx_description
1 polymer ?
#
loop_
_entity_poly.entity_id
_entity_poly.type
_entity_poly.pdbx_seq_one_letter_code
_entity_poly.pdbx_strand_id
1 'polypeptide(L)'
;MTMTAFAVGLVLMMSSCAATPGDEQPAADLYTQAREQFTAMADELHTVIMAIEPTEWRVDQGQYGARPSGCQLGVSSETGYSFTAVRALELPDRDAAEIAAAASKGFAELGIDAETVERGSGDAREVTVVGESDAARTVVVIRPLDGRVLVSGETACTAGASSDILTTMFGEELYPDDVWRRLPATEGPLSVPQFFFPPDGPIYYNEDGTPVQPQPVVTDAPVPSR
;
A
#
# COMPACT_ATOMS: atom_id res chain seq x y z
N MET A 1 42.96 52.22 -32.78
CA MET A 1 42.88 51.31 -31.63
C MET A 1 41.42 51.19 -31.25
N THR A 2 40.89 49.98 -31.37
CA THR A 2 39.49 49.65 -31.62
C THR A 2 38.78 49.21 -30.35
N MET A 3 37.70 49.94 -30.04
CA MET A 3 36.38 49.54 -29.54
C MET A 3 36.25 48.37 -28.55
N THR A 4 35.83 48.73 -27.33
CA THR A 4 35.17 47.93 -26.30
C THR A 4 33.90 47.27 -26.82
N ALA A 5 33.75 45.96 -26.62
CA ALA A 5 32.49 45.22 -26.86
C ALA A 5 31.94 44.72 -25.52
N PHE A 6 30.75 45.22 -25.16
CA PHE A 6 29.98 44.76 -24.02
C PHE A 6 29.39 43.37 -24.31
N ALA A 7 29.69 42.40 -23.45
CA ALA A 7 29.03 41.11 -23.43
C ALA A 7 27.60 41.29 -22.89
N VAL A 8 26.60 41.19 -23.76
CA VAL A 8 25.20 41.05 -23.35
C VAL A 8 24.93 39.56 -23.21
N GLY A 9 24.98 39.07 -21.97
CA GLY A 9 24.57 37.71 -21.63
C GLY A 9 23.06 37.57 -21.81
N LEU A 10 22.66 36.81 -22.83
CA LEU A 10 21.28 36.44 -23.07
C LEU A 10 20.88 35.39 -22.01
N VAL A 11 20.17 35.80 -20.97
CA VAL A 11 19.54 34.88 -20.02
C VAL A 11 18.32 34.28 -20.72
N LEU A 12 18.45 33.03 -21.16
CA LEU A 12 17.33 32.20 -21.60
C LEU A 12 16.45 31.94 -20.37
N MET A 13 15.40 32.74 -20.20
CA MET A 13 14.26 32.43 -19.35
C MET A 13 13.54 31.24 -20.00
N MET A 14 13.98 30.02 -19.69
CA MET A 14 13.15 28.83 -19.92
C MET A 14 11.95 28.98 -19.00
N SER A 15 10.84 29.40 -19.60
CA SER A 15 9.50 29.38 -19.03
C SER A 15 9.21 27.96 -18.55
N SER A 16 9.32 27.75 -17.23
CA SER A 16 8.75 26.60 -16.57
C SER A 16 7.24 26.65 -16.83
N CYS A 17 6.73 25.69 -17.57
CA CYS A 17 5.30 25.44 -17.61
C CYS A 17 4.90 25.01 -16.20
N ALA A 18 4.29 25.93 -15.45
CA ALA A 18 3.48 25.56 -14.32
C ALA A 18 2.32 24.73 -14.88
N ALA A 19 2.18 23.49 -14.42
CA ALA A 19 1.02 22.67 -14.74
C ALA A 19 -0.25 23.46 -14.41
N THR A 20 -1.15 23.58 -15.38
CA THR A 20 -2.43 24.25 -15.19
C THR A 20 -3.33 23.28 -14.42
N PRO A 21 -4.04 23.72 -13.36
CA PRO A 21 -5.08 22.90 -12.76
C PRO A 21 -6.17 22.69 -13.80
N GLY A 22 -6.28 21.48 -14.37
CA GLY A 22 -7.30 21.16 -15.38
C GLY A 22 -6.85 20.25 -16.53
N ASP A 23 -5.57 19.90 -16.65
CA ASP A 23 -5.18 18.83 -17.57
C ASP A 23 -5.53 17.49 -16.89
N GLU A 24 -6.62 16.84 -17.35
CA GLU A 24 -6.95 15.46 -16.97
C GLU A 24 -5.71 14.58 -17.23
N GLN A 25 -5.11 14.03 -16.18
CA GLN A 25 -4.05 13.04 -16.31
C GLN A 25 -4.59 11.86 -17.12
N PRO A 26 -3.91 11.41 -18.19
CA PRO A 26 -4.37 10.26 -18.96
C PRO A 26 -4.60 9.05 -18.05
N ALA A 27 -5.70 8.31 -18.25
CA ALA A 27 -6.07 7.17 -17.40
C ALA A 27 -4.96 6.11 -17.28
N ALA A 28 -4.16 5.90 -18.34
CA ALA A 28 -3.00 4.99 -18.32
C ALA A 28 -1.87 5.46 -17.38
N ASP A 29 -1.66 6.78 -17.28
CA ASP A 29 -0.67 7.39 -16.39
C ASP A 29 -1.18 7.31 -14.94
N LEU A 30 -2.49 7.50 -14.73
CA LEU A 30 -3.12 7.33 -13.42
C LEU A 30 -3.04 5.88 -12.92
N TYR A 31 -3.34 4.89 -13.77
CA TYR A 31 -3.19 3.47 -13.41
C TYR A 31 -1.73 3.12 -13.04
N THR A 32 -0.77 3.63 -13.82
CA THR A 32 0.65 3.37 -13.57
C THR A 32 1.09 3.95 -12.22
N GLN A 33 0.70 5.19 -11.94
CA GLN A 33 0.96 5.84 -10.65
C GLN A 33 0.31 5.07 -9.49
N ALA A 34 -0.97 4.70 -9.63
CA ALA A 34 -1.71 3.98 -8.61
C ALA A 34 -1.07 2.62 -8.29
N ARG A 35 -0.61 1.90 -9.33
CA ARG A 35 0.12 0.64 -9.19
C ARG A 35 1.44 0.84 -8.45
N GLU A 36 2.21 1.87 -8.81
CA GLU A 36 3.49 2.17 -8.14
C GLU A 36 3.28 2.53 -6.67
N GLN A 37 2.26 3.33 -6.35
CA GLN A 37 1.91 3.69 -4.99
C GLN A 37 1.49 2.47 -4.16
N PHE A 38 0.62 1.61 -4.70
CA PHE A 38 0.23 0.36 -4.04
C PHE A 38 1.43 -0.55 -3.79
N THR A 39 2.27 -0.76 -4.81
CA THR A 39 3.45 -1.65 -4.70
C THR A 39 4.42 -1.13 -3.64
N ALA A 40 4.69 0.18 -3.60
CA ALA A 40 5.56 0.76 -2.58
C ALA A 40 5.03 0.52 -1.15
N MET A 41 3.73 0.73 -0.92
CA MET A 41 3.10 0.41 0.36
C MET A 41 3.19 -1.09 0.69
N ALA A 42 2.92 -1.96 -0.29
CA ALA A 42 2.94 -3.40 -0.09
C ALA A 42 4.35 -3.93 0.22
N ASP A 43 5.38 -3.39 -0.42
CA ASP A 43 6.79 -3.73 -0.17
C ASP A 43 7.25 -3.26 1.22
N GLU A 44 6.83 -2.06 1.64
CA GLU A 44 7.06 -1.56 3.00
C GLU A 44 6.41 -2.49 4.04
N LEU A 45 5.13 -2.83 3.87
CA LEU A 45 4.42 -3.77 4.73
C LEU A 45 5.11 -5.13 4.80
N HIS A 46 5.50 -5.67 3.65
CA HIS A 46 6.20 -6.95 3.56
C HIS A 46 7.51 -6.91 4.34
N THR A 47 8.30 -5.84 4.19
CA THR A 47 9.58 -5.68 4.91
C THR A 47 9.38 -5.65 6.42
N VAL A 48 8.41 -4.88 6.91
CA VAL A 48 8.10 -4.79 8.35
C VAL A 48 7.62 -6.14 8.89
N ILE A 49 6.73 -6.83 8.17
CA ILE A 49 6.22 -8.15 8.59
C ILE A 49 7.35 -9.19 8.62
N MET A 50 8.21 -9.21 7.61
CA MET A 50 9.36 -10.11 7.53
C MET A 50 10.36 -9.88 8.66
N ALA A 51 10.51 -8.64 9.13
CA ALA A 51 11.33 -8.33 10.29
C ALA A 51 10.72 -8.84 11.61
N ILE A 52 9.38 -8.81 11.72
CA ILE A 52 8.65 -9.33 12.90
C ILE A 52 8.73 -10.86 12.96
N GLU A 53 8.28 -11.53 11.90
CA GLU A 53 8.27 -12.99 11.79
C GLU A 53 8.17 -13.42 10.31
N PRO A 54 9.21 -14.06 9.74
CA PRO A 54 9.23 -14.49 8.33
C PRO A 54 8.45 -15.81 8.14
N THR A 55 7.16 -15.77 8.42
CA THR A 55 6.21 -16.90 8.32
C THR A 55 5.04 -16.56 7.38
N GLU A 56 4.06 -17.44 7.24
CA GLU A 56 2.79 -17.11 6.58
C GLU A 56 1.96 -16.16 7.46
N TRP A 57 1.38 -15.13 6.85
CA TRP A 57 0.44 -14.20 7.50
C TRP A 57 -0.90 -14.15 6.76
N ARG A 58 -1.95 -13.76 7.48
CA ARG A 58 -3.29 -13.64 6.92
C ARG A 58 -3.48 -12.27 6.28
N VAL A 59 -4.22 -12.23 5.18
CA VAL A 59 -4.86 -10.99 4.70
C VAL A 59 -6.10 -10.77 5.56
N ASP A 60 -6.10 -9.73 6.40
CA ASP A 60 -7.16 -9.55 7.40
C ASP A 60 -8.43 -8.97 6.76
N GLN A 61 -9.59 -9.58 7.05
CA GLN A 61 -10.90 -9.11 6.61
C GLN A 61 -11.03 -8.78 5.11
N GLY A 62 -10.25 -9.46 4.25
CA GLY A 62 -10.23 -9.17 2.80
C GLY A 62 -9.59 -7.82 2.43
N GLN A 63 -8.93 -7.15 3.38
CA GLN A 63 -8.20 -5.89 3.20
C GLN A 63 -6.85 -6.14 2.54
N TYR A 64 -6.88 -6.74 1.35
CA TYR A 64 -5.68 -6.98 0.56
C TYR A 64 -4.96 -5.67 0.21
N GLY A 65 -5.74 -4.63 -0.11
CA GLY A 65 -5.30 -3.24 -0.28
C GLY A 65 -5.07 -2.78 -1.71
N ALA A 66 -5.27 -3.63 -2.71
CA ALA A 66 -5.25 -3.24 -4.12
C ALA A 66 -6.53 -2.51 -4.57
N ARG A 67 -7.53 -2.36 -3.69
CA ARG A 67 -8.74 -1.61 -3.99
C ARG A 67 -8.55 -0.12 -3.68
N PRO A 68 -8.58 0.78 -4.68
CA PRO A 68 -8.53 2.20 -4.41
C PRO A 68 -9.83 2.63 -3.71
N SER A 69 -9.67 3.43 -2.67
CA SER A 69 -10.77 4.12 -1.98
C SER A 69 -10.76 5.59 -2.36
N GLY A 70 -11.94 6.19 -2.55
CA GLY A 70 -12.04 7.64 -2.76
C GLY A 70 -11.71 8.41 -1.49
N CYS A 71 -10.95 9.50 -1.62
CA CYS A 71 -10.61 10.41 -0.53
C CYS A 71 -10.75 11.87 -0.97
N GLN A 72 -10.75 12.81 -0.02
CA GLN A 72 -10.87 14.24 -0.29
C GLN A 72 -9.50 14.91 -0.18
N LEU A 73 -9.13 15.71 -1.19
CA LEU A 73 -7.89 16.48 -1.18
C LEU A 73 -8.11 17.80 -0.44
N GLY A 74 -7.77 17.82 0.84
CA GLY A 74 -7.90 19.01 1.68
C GLY A 74 -9.36 19.48 1.81
N VAL A 75 -9.59 20.78 1.68
CA VAL A 75 -10.94 21.39 1.78
C VAL A 75 -11.57 21.67 0.41
N SER A 76 -10.93 21.26 -0.69
CA SER A 76 -11.44 21.49 -2.04
C SER A 76 -12.50 20.43 -2.42
N SER A 77 -13.15 20.61 -3.57
CA SER A 77 -14.00 19.59 -4.19
C SER A 77 -13.21 18.56 -4.98
N GLU A 78 -11.88 18.63 -4.97
CA GLU A 78 -11.02 17.69 -5.68
C GLU A 78 -11.03 16.34 -4.95
N THR A 79 -11.29 15.29 -5.71
CA THR A 79 -11.30 13.92 -5.22
C THR A 79 -9.96 13.28 -5.53
N GLY A 80 -9.52 12.43 -4.60
CA GLY A 80 -8.34 11.59 -4.76
C GLY A 80 -8.65 10.12 -4.55
N TYR A 81 -7.59 9.32 -4.56
CA TYR A 81 -7.62 7.93 -4.16
C TYR A 81 -6.54 7.63 -3.12
N SER A 82 -6.79 6.60 -2.31
CA SER A 82 -5.81 6.00 -1.40
C SER A 82 -5.98 4.48 -1.35
N PHE A 83 -4.98 3.81 -0.79
CA PHE A 83 -4.99 2.37 -0.55
C PHE A 83 -4.84 2.06 0.93
N THR A 84 -5.48 0.99 1.37
CA THR A 84 -5.35 0.48 2.74
C THR A 84 -5.21 -1.03 2.71
N ALA A 85 -4.10 -1.53 3.25
CA ALA A 85 -3.84 -2.96 3.38
C ALA A 85 -3.74 -3.32 4.86
N VAL A 86 -4.26 -4.50 5.25
CA VAL A 86 -4.13 -5.04 6.61
C VAL A 86 -3.70 -6.50 6.55
N ARG A 87 -2.68 -6.84 7.32
CA ARG A 87 -2.21 -8.21 7.55
C ARG A 87 -2.27 -8.57 9.03
N ALA A 88 -2.46 -9.85 9.32
CA ALA A 88 -2.52 -10.36 10.67
C ALA A 88 -1.55 -11.53 10.87
N LEU A 89 -0.81 -11.47 11.97
CA LEU A 89 0.01 -12.56 12.52
C LEU A 89 -0.59 -13.02 13.85
N GLU A 90 -0.46 -14.31 14.14
CA GLU A 90 -0.86 -14.92 15.41
C GLU A 90 0.40 -15.41 16.14
N LEU A 91 0.77 -14.71 17.22
CA LEU A 91 2.02 -14.91 17.97
C LEU A 91 1.77 -15.00 19.50
N PRO A 92 0.95 -15.97 19.99
CA PRO A 92 0.47 -16.03 21.38
C PRO A 92 1.53 -16.15 22.48
N ASP A 93 2.75 -16.57 22.13
CA ASP A 93 3.84 -16.77 23.10
C ASP A 93 4.99 -15.75 22.94
N ARG A 94 4.83 -14.76 22.06
CA ARG A 94 5.88 -13.77 21.79
C ARG A 94 5.70 -12.53 22.64
N ASP A 95 6.80 -12.07 23.23
CA ASP A 95 6.80 -10.85 24.03
C ASP A 95 6.53 -9.62 23.15
N ALA A 96 5.62 -8.77 23.62
CA ALA A 96 5.19 -7.61 22.85
C ALA A 96 6.31 -6.57 22.63
N ALA A 97 7.26 -6.45 23.58
CA ALA A 97 8.39 -5.55 23.40
C ALA A 97 9.40 -6.11 22.40
N GLU A 98 9.58 -7.44 22.34
CA GLU A 98 10.38 -8.08 21.28
C GLU A 98 9.75 -7.89 19.89
N ILE A 99 8.43 -8.06 19.75
CA ILE A 99 7.71 -7.81 18.50
C ILE A 99 7.85 -6.33 18.10
N ALA A 100 7.64 -5.40 19.05
CA ALA A 100 7.78 -3.97 18.78
C ALA A 100 9.20 -3.61 18.33
N ALA A 101 10.23 -4.14 19.00
CA ALA A 101 11.62 -3.92 18.61
C ALA A 101 11.94 -4.48 17.21
N ALA A 102 11.39 -5.65 16.87
CA ALA A 102 11.53 -6.24 15.55
C ALA A 102 10.85 -5.39 14.46
N ALA A 103 9.63 -4.90 14.72
CA ALA A 103 8.94 -3.96 13.85
C ALA A 103 9.74 -2.66 13.64
N SER A 104 10.23 -2.04 14.73
CA SER A 104 11.07 -0.84 14.64
C SER A 104 12.35 -1.08 13.85
N LYS A 105 12.94 -2.27 13.94
CA LYS A 105 14.09 -2.65 13.11
C LYS A 105 13.70 -2.74 11.63
N GLY A 106 12.55 -3.33 11.30
CA GLY A 106 12.04 -3.37 9.93
C GLY A 106 11.84 -1.97 9.35
N PHE A 107 11.30 -1.03 10.12
CA PHE A 107 11.23 0.37 9.73
C PHE A 107 12.61 1.00 9.51
N ALA A 108 13.57 0.74 10.41
CA ALA A 108 14.93 1.27 10.28
C ALA A 108 15.66 0.74 9.04
N GLU A 109 15.40 -0.50 8.60
CA GLU A 109 15.95 -1.06 7.35
C GLU A 109 15.46 -0.32 6.10
N LEU A 110 14.27 0.29 6.19
CA LEU A 110 13.70 1.16 5.17
C LEU A 110 14.13 2.63 5.33
N GLY A 111 14.93 2.96 6.35
CA GLY A 111 15.31 4.33 6.68
C GLY A 111 14.17 5.16 7.31
N ILE A 112 13.16 4.50 7.88
CA ILE A 112 12.01 5.13 8.52
C ILE A 112 12.23 5.16 10.04
N ASP A 113 12.07 6.35 10.64
CA ASP A 113 12.05 6.49 12.10
C ASP A 113 10.67 6.06 12.62
N ALA A 114 10.66 5.07 13.53
CA ALA A 114 9.44 4.54 14.10
C ALA A 114 9.20 5.05 15.53
N GLU A 115 7.96 5.43 15.84
CA GLU A 115 7.50 5.73 17.19
C GLU A 115 6.83 4.50 17.82
N THR A 116 7.14 4.20 19.08
CA THR A 116 6.44 3.14 19.84
C THR A 116 5.64 3.77 20.97
N VAL A 117 4.36 3.40 21.06
CA VAL A 117 3.44 3.85 22.10
C VAL A 117 2.76 2.66 22.74
N GLU A 118 2.77 2.60 24.07
CA GLU A 118 1.99 1.63 24.83
C GLU A 118 0.73 2.29 25.40
N ARG A 119 -0.41 1.62 25.29
CA ARG A 119 -1.70 2.08 25.82
C ARG A 119 -2.39 0.97 26.61
N GLY A 120 -3.23 1.36 27.56
CA GLY A 120 -4.00 0.43 28.37
C GLY A 120 -3.15 -0.30 29.42
N SER A 121 -3.73 -1.34 30.04
CA SER A 121 -3.07 -2.19 31.03
C SER A 121 -3.83 -3.53 31.16
N GLY A 122 -3.17 -4.55 31.72
CA GLY A 122 -3.73 -5.90 31.83
C GLY A 122 -4.18 -6.44 30.47
N ASP A 123 -5.40 -6.97 30.42
CA ASP A 123 -6.00 -7.54 29.21
C ASP A 123 -6.27 -6.50 28.10
N ALA A 124 -6.36 -5.21 28.46
CA ALA A 124 -6.56 -4.11 27.51
C ALA A 124 -5.24 -3.46 27.05
N ARG A 125 -4.10 -4.05 27.40
CA ARG A 125 -2.77 -3.55 26.98
C ARG A 125 -2.61 -3.70 25.47
N GLU A 126 -2.13 -2.65 24.82
CA GLU A 126 -1.79 -2.63 23.40
C GLU A 126 -0.47 -1.89 23.20
N VAL A 127 0.42 -2.45 22.38
CA VAL A 127 1.66 -1.80 21.96
C VAL A 127 1.52 -1.45 20.49
N THR A 128 1.73 -0.18 20.14
CA THR A 128 1.65 0.30 18.77
C THR A 128 3.02 0.79 18.32
N VAL A 129 3.47 0.35 17.14
CA VAL A 129 4.63 0.91 16.45
C VAL A 129 4.15 1.60 15.18
N VAL A 130 4.55 2.86 14.96
CA VAL A 130 4.13 3.66 13.80
C VAL A 130 5.36 4.13 13.05
N GLY A 131 5.39 3.91 11.74
CA GLY A 131 6.35 4.53 10.82
C GLY A 131 5.60 5.28 9.72
N GLU A 132 6.15 6.43 9.31
CA GLU A 132 5.59 7.26 8.26
C GLU A 132 6.65 7.49 7.17
N SER A 133 6.29 7.21 5.93
CA SER A 133 7.13 7.38 4.74
C SER A 133 6.35 8.04 3.60
N ASP A 134 7.02 8.30 2.48
CA ASP A 134 6.35 8.74 1.25
C ASP A 134 5.44 7.65 0.66
N ALA A 135 5.68 6.37 0.97
CA ALA A 135 4.90 5.26 0.48
C ALA A 135 3.60 5.09 1.28
N ALA A 136 3.69 5.07 2.61
CA ALA A 136 2.54 4.87 3.48
C ALA A 136 2.80 5.34 4.91
N ARG A 137 1.69 5.51 5.64
CA ARG A 137 1.67 5.43 7.09
C ARG A 137 1.43 3.98 7.49
N THR A 138 2.43 3.34 8.08
CA THR A 138 2.38 1.95 8.49
C THR A 138 2.28 1.84 10.01
N VAL A 139 1.34 1.01 10.47
CA VAL A 139 1.02 0.85 11.89
C VAL A 139 1.04 -0.64 12.24
N VAL A 140 1.82 -0.99 13.25
CA VAL A 140 1.86 -2.31 13.86
C VAL A 140 1.13 -2.23 15.20
N VAL A 141 0.02 -2.93 15.34
CA VAL A 141 -0.76 -3.05 16.58
C VAL A 141 -0.55 -4.44 17.17
N ILE A 142 -0.01 -4.49 18.39
CA ILE A 142 0.32 -5.73 19.10
C ILE A 142 -0.63 -5.87 20.28
N ARG A 143 -1.38 -6.98 20.30
CA ARG A 143 -2.32 -7.33 21.37
C ARG A 143 -1.77 -8.53 22.14
N PRO A 144 -1.16 -8.31 23.32
CA PRO A 144 -0.54 -9.40 24.07
C PRO A 144 -1.56 -10.41 24.63
N LEU A 145 -2.82 -9.99 24.85
CA LEU A 145 -3.85 -10.84 25.44
C LEU A 145 -4.14 -12.08 24.58
N ASP A 146 -4.24 -11.90 23.26
CA ASP A 146 -4.61 -12.95 22.30
C ASP A 146 -3.45 -13.29 21.34
N GLY A 147 -2.30 -12.63 21.47
CA GLY A 147 -1.15 -12.85 20.60
C GLY A 147 -1.28 -12.22 19.22
N ARG A 148 -2.33 -11.44 18.96
CA ARG A 148 -2.60 -10.93 17.62
C ARG A 148 -1.71 -9.73 17.33
N VAL A 149 -1.10 -9.73 16.15
CA VAL A 149 -0.38 -8.57 15.59
C VAL A 149 -1.05 -8.16 14.29
N LEU A 150 -1.50 -6.92 14.21
CA LEU A 150 -2.03 -6.32 12.99
C LEU A 150 -1.00 -5.36 12.41
N VAL A 151 -0.67 -5.55 11.14
CA VAL A 151 0.18 -4.63 10.39
C VAL A 151 -0.68 -4.01 9.30
N SER A 152 -0.89 -2.70 9.38
CA SER A 152 -1.69 -1.95 8.41
C SER A 152 -0.88 -0.86 7.74
N GLY A 153 -1.06 -0.67 6.45
CA GLY A 153 -0.48 0.42 5.68
C GLY A 153 -1.59 1.23 5.03
N GLU A 154 -1.47 2.56 5.08
CA GLU A 154 -2.38 3.49 4.43
C GLU A 154 -1.58 4.51 3.62
N THR A 155 -1.89 4.64 2.34
CA THR A 155 -1.23 5.63 1.48
C THR A 155 -1.84 7.01 1.68
N ALA A 156 -1.07 8.07 1.43
CA ALA A 156 -1.62 9.41 1.33
C ALA A 156 -2.69 9.50 0.21
N CYS A 157 -3.58 10.48 0.34
CA CYS A 157 -4.57 10.78 -0.69
C CYS A 157 -3.89 11.41 -1.90
N THR A 158 -3.96 10.75 -3.07
CA THR A 158 -3.35 11.19 -4.33
C THR A 158 -4.43 11.68 -5.30
N ALA A 159 -4.13 12.70 -6.10
CA ALA A 159 -5.07 13.20 -7.10
C ALA A 159 -5.42 12.15 -8.16
N GLY A 160 -6.71 12.07 -8.50
CA GLY A 160 -7.24 11.12 -9.47
C GLY A 160 -8.49 10.41 -8.96
N ALA A 161 -9.34 9.92 -9.87
CA ALA A 161 -10.56 9.22 -9.51
C ALA A 161 -10.29 7.71 -9.32
N SER A 162 -10.72 7.17 -8.17
CA SER A 162 -10.65 5.72 -7.92
C SER A 162 -11.42 4.90 -8.97
N SER A 163 -12.52 5.43 -9.51
CA SER A 163 -13.31 4.82 -10.59
C SER A 163 -12.54 4.64 -11.90
N ASP A 164 -11.64 5.58 -12.24
CA ASP A 164 -10.86 5.50 -13.48
C ASP A 164 -9.78 4.42 -13.39
N ILE A 165 -9.20 4.27 -12.19
CA ILE A 165 -8.28 3.17 -11.87
C ILE A 165 -9.02 1.83 -11.98
N LEU A 166 -10.21 1.72 -11.38
CA LEU A 166 -11.03 0.51 -11.45
C LEU A 166 -11.46 0.19 -12.88
N THR A 167 -11.84 1.20 -13.67
CA THR A 167 -12.22 1.03 -15.07
C THR A 167 -11.03 0.50 -15.88
N THR A 168 -9.81 0.97 -15.59
CA THR A 168 -8.60 0.45 -16.24
C THR A 168 -8.30 -0.99 -15.81
N MET A 169 -8.54 -1.34 -14.54
CA MET A 169 -8.32 -2.70 -14.02
C MET A 169 -9.34 -3.69 -14.57
N PHE A 170 -10.63 -3.38 -14.49
CA PHE A 170 -11.71 -4.35 -14.65
C PHE A 170 -12.64 -4.05 -15.82
N GLY A 171 -12.48 -2.91 -16.50
CA GLY A 171 -13.41 -2.43 -17.51
C GLY A 171 -14.68 -1.80 -16.93
N GLU A 172 -14.77 -1.64 -15.61
CA GLU A 172 -15.95 -1.16 -14.88
C GLU A 172 -15.53 -0.19 -13.75
N GLU A 173 -16.38 0.77 -13.42
CA GLU A 173 -16.12 1.76 -12.36
C GLU A 173 -16.18 1.17 -10.93
N LEU A 174 -16.75 -0.02 -10.79
CA LEU A 174 -16.91 -0.73 -9.53
C LEU A 174 -16.06 -2.00 -9.53
N TYR A 175 -15.70 -2.43 -8.33
CA TYR A 175 -15.02 -3.70 -8.13
C TYR A 175 -16.00 -4.85 -8.43
N PRO A 176 -15.63 -5.86 -9.25
CA PRO A 176 -16.52 -6.98 -9.56
C PRO A 176 -16.96 -7.75 -8.30
N ASP A 177 -18.21 -8.18 -8.25
CA ASP A 177 -18.81 -8.86 -7.08
C ASP A 177 -18.09 -10.15 -6.68
N ASP A 178 -17.41 -10.82 -7.61
CA ASP A 178 -16.73 -12.10 -7.41
C ASP A 178 -15.22 -11.96 -7.14
N VAL A 179 -14.70 -10.75 -7.17
CA VAL A 179 -13.26 -10.47 -7.12
C VAL A 179 -12.60 -10.95 -5.84
N TRP A 180 -13.37 -11.03 -4.74
CA TRP A 180 -12.90 -11.43 -3.42
C TRP A 180 -12.40 -12.87 -3.46
N ARG A 181 -12.91 -13.68 -4.40
CA ARG A 181 -12.44 -15.04 -4.64
C ARG A 181 -11.04 -15.09 -5.23
N ARG A 182 -10.59 -14.00 -5.84
CA ARG A 182 -9.29 -13.85 -6.52
C ARG A 182 -8.26 -13.10 -5.67
N LEU A 183 -8.64 -12.66 -4.46
CA LEU A 183 -7.71 -12.07 -3.50
C LEU A 183 -7.08 -13.15 -2.61
N PRO A 184 -5.76 -13.15 -2.40
CA PRO A 184 -5.11 -14.08 -1.49
C PRO A 184 -5.71 -14.02 -0.08
N ALA A 185 -5.90 -15.19 0.54
CA ALA A 185 -6.32 -15.30 1.94
C ALA A 185 -5.12 -15.24 2.89
N THR A 186 -3.96 -15.68 2.41
CA THR A 186 -2.67 -15.61 3.10
C THR A 186 -1.59 -15.17 2.14
N GLU A 187 -0.51 -14.69 2.71
CA GLU A 187 0.72 -14.31 2.05
C GLU A 187 1.89 -14.81 2.92
N GLY A 188 3.10 -14.78 2.39
CA GLY A 188 4.28 -15.18 3.14
C GLY A 188 5.57 -14.63 2.53
N PRO A 189 6.73 -15.18 2.91
CA PRO A 189 8.04 -14.65 2.52
C PRO A 189 8.31 -14.61 1.01
N LEU A 190 7.55 -15.38 0.22
CA LEU A 190 7.70 -15.47 -1.23
C LEU A 190 6.56 -14.75 -1.99
N SER A 191 5.63 -14.12 -1.28
CA SER A 191 4.52 -13.41 -1.90
C SER A 191 5.01 -12.15 -2.62
N VAL A 192 4.47 -11.92 -3.81
CA VAL A 192 4.68 -10.68 -4.59
C VAL A 192 3.41 -9.82 -4.53
N PRO A 193 3.52 -8.48 -4.53
CA PRO A 193 2.36 -7.60 -4.55
C PRO A 193 1.60 -7.73 -5.88
N GLN A 194 0.29 -7.96 -5.80
CA GLN A 194 -0.60 -8.08 -6.95
C GLN A 194 -1.55 -6.89 -6.99
N PHE A 195 -1.35 -5.98 -7.95
CA PHE A 195 -2.26 -4.85 -8.11
C PHE A 195 -3.51 -5.22 -8.92
N PHE A 196 -3.40 -6.19 -9.82
CA PHE A 196 -4.46 -6.58 -10.75
C PHE A 196 -4.82 -8.07 -10.63
N PHE A 197 -6.12 -8.36 -10.68
CA PHE A 197 -6.70 -9.70 -10.54
C PHE A 197 -7.57 -10.02 -11.76
N PRO A 198 -7.06 -10.76 -12.76
CA PRO A 198 -7.81 -11.03 -13.97
C PRO A 198 -8.98 -12.00 -13.73
N PRO A 199 -10.07 -11.96 -14.53
CA PRO A 199 -11.23 -12.84 -14.35
C PRO A 199 -10.92 -14.34 -14.44
N ASP A 200 -9.93 -14.71 -15.24
CA ASP A 200 -9.40 -16.08 -15.40
C ASP A 200 -8.20 -16.37 -14.48
N GLY A 201 -7.96 -15.49 -13.50
CA GLY A 201 -6.88 -15.62 -12.52
C GLY A 201 -7.09 -16.75 -11.50
N PRO A 202 -6.11 -16.95 -10.61
CA PRO A 202 -6.19 -17.95 -9.55
C PRO A 202 -7.35 -17.67 -8.59
N ILE A 203 -7.98 -18.75 -8.12
CA ILE A 203 -9.05 -18.72 -7.12
C ILE A 203 -8.46 -19.08 -5.75
N TYR A 204 -8.61 -18.15 -4.81
CA TYR A 204 -8.14 -18.25 -3.43
C TYR A 204 -9.28 -18.57 -2.45
N TYR A 205 -10.53 -18.35 -2.84
CA TYR A 205 -11.70 -18.75 -2.05
C TYR A 205 -12.72 -19.55 -2.86
N ASN A 206 -13.24 -20.61 -2.22
CA ASN A 206 -14.41 -21.34 -2.69
C ASN A 206 -15.65 -20.45 -2.66
N GLU A 207 -16.71 -20.88 -3.35
CA GLU A 207 -17.99 -20.14 -3.40
C GLU A 207 -18.64 -19.95 -2.03
N ASP A 208 -18.35 -20.84 -1.08
CA ASP A 208 -18.84 -20.78 0.30
C ASP A 208 -18.04 -19.83 1.21
N GLY A 209 -17.02 -19.15 0.67
CA GLY A 209 -16.17 -18.24 1.43
C GLY A 209 -15.01 -18.91 2.16
N THR A 210 -14.82 -20.23 2.01
CA THR A 210 -13.67 -20.91 2.61
C THR A 210 -12.41 -20.72 1.75
N PRO A 211 -11.23 -20.48 2.36
CA PRO A 211 -9.97 -20.42 1.62
C PRO A 211 -9.65 -21.74 0.92
N VAL A 212 -9.15 -21.67 -0.31
CA VAL A 212 -8.61 -22.80 -1.07
C VAL A 212 -7.27 -23.24 -0.44
N GLN A 213 -7.05 -24.56 -0.35
CA GLN A 213 -5.85 -25.14 0.27
C GLN A 213 -5.22 -26.25 -0.61
N PRO A 214 -3.91 -26.19 -0.94
CA PRO A 214 -3.02 -25.04 -0.70
C PRO A 214 -3.42 -23.83 -1.55
N GLN A 215 -3.06 -22.63 -1.13
CA GLN A 215 -3.31 -21.45 -1.95
C GLN A 215 -2.47 -21.46 -3.24
N PRO A 216 -3.03 -20.95 -4.36
CA PRO A 216 -2.26 -20.71 -5.57
C PRO A 216 -1.07 -19.78 -5.32
N VAL A 217 0.09 -20.12 -5.84
CA VAL A 217 1.29 -19.28 -5.77
C VAL A 217 1.41 -18.49 -7.06
N VAL A 218 1.46 -17.16 -6.93
CA VAL A 218 1.73 -16.23 -8.03
C VAL A 218 3.13 -15.68 -7.81
N THR A 219 4.03 -15.94 -8.75
CA THR A 219 5.42 -15.42 -8.72
C THR A 219 5.62 -14.20 -9.61
N ASP A 220 4.72 -13.98 -10.57
CA ASP A 220 4.74 -12.84 -11.49
C ASP A 220 3.39 -12.12 -11.43
N ALA A 221 3.40 -10.84 -11.04
CA ALA A 221 2.18 -10.07 -10.88
C ALA A 221 1.47 -9.85 -12.24
N PRO A 222 0.16 -10.14 -12.36
CA PRO A 222 -0.60 -9.88 -13.58
C PRO A 222 -0.63 -8.39 -13.93
N VAL A 223 -0.73 -8.09 -15.23
CA VAL A 223 -0.98 -6.73 -15.76
C VAL A 223 -2.16 -6.75 -16.73
N PRO A 224 -3.01 -5.70 -16.76
CA PRO A 224 -4.10 -5.60 -17.73
C PRO A 224 -3.58 -5.67 -19.16
N SER A 225 -4.34 -6.33 -20.04
CA SER A 225 -4.09 -6.26 -21.48
C SER A 225 -4.29 -4.82 -21.98
N ARG A 226 -3.31 -4.30 -22.73
CA ARG A 226 -3.40 -2.99 -23.39
C ARG A 226 -4.46 -2.95 -24.48
#